data_AF-A0A5A8CT31-F1
#
_entry.id   AF-A0A5A8CT31-F1
#
_cell.length_a   1.000
_cell.length_b   1.000
_cell.length_c   1.000
_cell.angle_alpha   90.00
_cell.angle_beta   90.00
_cell.angle_gamma   90.00
#
_symmetry.space_group_name_H-M   'P 1'
#
loop_
_entity.id
_entity.type
_entity.pdbx_description
1 polymer ?
#
loop_
_entity_poly.entity_id
_entity_poly.type
_entity_poly.pdbx_seq_one_letter_code
_entity_poly.pdbx_strand_id
1 'polypeptide(L)'
;MEVRSRMAGDSLLSGGVPDPVLEESLESGRIIPDVVPCLDLKVKARFALAGRPIVCGEQRALQHSQAGLQFVIDPEGASGKGQMYSVVVVDPDVPLGLGPILHYAAVNVSARGGELGASGMGAAAVLQQWEPPAPPARTGLHRYVILVYRQPGPVNFVEAKLSITKFMFDLEEWTGKLRLGDPVAASYFTCEYEPGCHASCLLSALCCAFCCWTTPSRDFHRRARESGGNTGAAPPRARRGGAPDESVHMA
;
A
#
# COMPACT_ATOMS: atom_id res chain seq x y z
N MET A 1 -18.80 41.63 28.54
CA MET A 1 -18.36 40.84 27.35
C MET A 1 -16.96 40.36 27.65
N GLU A 2 -16.73 39.05 27.75
CA GLU A 2 -15.36 38.53 27.86
C GLU A 2 -15.28 37.17 27.17
N VAL A 3 -14.57 37.13 26.05
CA VAL A 3 -14.47 35.95 25.19
C VAL A 3 -13.31 35.11 25.69
N ARG A 4 -13.60 34.04 26.43
CA ARG A 4 -12.57 33.06 26.81
C ARG A 4 -12.19 32.21 25.60
N SER A 5 -11.08 32.62 24.99
CA SER A 5 -10.33 31.84 24.00
C SER A 5 -10.10 30.42 24.50
N ARG A 6 -10.45 29.41 23.68
CA ARG A 6 -10.05 28.02 23.89
C ARG A 6 -8.69 27.83 23.25
N MET A 7 -7.62 27.76 24.05
CA MET A 7 -6.37 27.19 23.56
C MET A 7 -6.48 25.67 23.53
N ALA A 8 -6.29 25.08 22.35
CA ALA A 8 -5.99 23.67 22.23
C ALA A 8 -4.56 23.46 22.75
N GLY A 9 -4.42 22.71 23.83
CA GLY A 9 -3.13 22.52 24.50
C GLY A 9 -3.16 21.29 25.39
N ASP A 10 -2.41 20.29 24.93
CA ASP A 10 -1.80 19.20 25.71
C ASP A 10 -2.71 18.16 26.41
N SER A 11 -2.52 16.89 26.04
CA SER A 11 -1.99 15.92 27.00
C SER A 11 -1.36 14.75 26.24
N LEU A 12 -0.07 14.89 25.95
CA LEU A 12 0.77 13.80 25.43
C LEU A 12 1.19 12.80 26.53
N LEU A 13 0.58 12.87 27.73
CA LEU A 13 1.00 12.16 28.94
C LEU A 13 -0.18 11.51 29.67
N SER A 14 -0.57 10.33 29.21
CA SER A 14 -1.21 9.31 30.07
C SER A 14 -0.61 7.93 29.78
N GLY A 15 -0.30 7.19 30.85
CA GLY A 15 0.52 5.99 30.78
C GLY A 15 -0.29 4.71 30.55
N GLY A 16 0.37 3.72 29.97
CA GLY A 16 0.27 2.32 30.43
C GLY A 16 -1.05 1.57 30.33
N VAL A 17 -2.04 2.05 29.57
CA VAL A 17 -3.20 1.24 29.17
C VAL A 17 -3.08 0.99 27.65
N PRO A 18 -3.19 -0.25 27.16
CA PRO A 18 -3.36 -0.49 25.72
C PRO A 18 -4.61 0.26 25.25
N ASP A 19 -4.55 0.84 24.05
CA ASP A 19 -5.71 1.55 23.50
C ASP A 19 -6.84 0.52 23.28
N PRO A 20 -7.98 0.58 24.00
CA PRO A 20 -9.01 -0.45 23.88
C PRO A 20 -9.60 -0.52 22.46
N VAL A 21 -9.53 0.60 21.72
CA VAL A 21 -9.93 0.68 20.31
C VAL A 21 -9.00 -0.16 19.42
N LEU A 22 -7.73 -0.30 19.79
CA LEU A 22 -6.75 -1.10 19.05
C LEU A 22 -7.05 -2.60 19.19
N GLU A 23 -7.28 -3.07 20.42
CA GLU A 23 -7.57 -4.48 20.70
C GLU A 23 -8.92 -4.90 20.06
N GLU A 24 -9.98 -4.11 20.24
CA GLU A 24 -11.28 -4.31 19.58
C GLU A 24 -11.15 -4.35 18.04
N SER A 25 -10.34 -3.46 17.45
CA SER A 25 -10.07 -3.48 16.01
C SER A 25 -9.37 -4.76 15.56
N LEU A 26 -8.39 -5.27 16.33
CA LEU A 26 -7.63 -6.47 16.01
C LEU A 26 -8.47 -7.75 16.13
N GLU A 27 -9.40 -7.80 17.09
CA GLU A 27 -10.40 -8.87 17.21
C GLU A 27 -11.44 -8.80 16.07
N SER A 28 -11.98 -7.60 15.80
CA SER A 28 -12.98 -7.39 14.73
C SER A 28 -12.41 -7.67 13.32
N GLY A 29 -11.13 -7.33 13.09
CA GLY A 29 -10.37 -7.71 11.90
C GLY A 29 -9.95 -9.17 11.82
N ARG A 30 -10.27 -9.96 12.85
CA ARG A 30 -9.83 -11.34 13.06
C ARG A 30 -8.32 -11.54 12.97
N ILE A 31 -7.52 -10.54 13.36
CA ILE A 31 -6.07 -10.69 13.49
C ILE A 31 -5.78 -11.67 14.63
N ILE A 32 -6.50 -11.51 15.73
CA ILE A 32 -6.75 -12.56 16.71
C ILE A 32 -8.06 -13.28 16.30
N PRO A 33 -8.12 -14.62 16.19
CA PRO A 33 -7.03 -15.58 16.32
C PRO A 33 -6.36 -15.96 14.98
N ASP A 34 -6.85 -15.47 13.83
CA ASP A 34 -6.50 -16.09 12.52
C ASP A 34 -5.03 -15.93 12.13
N VAL A 35 -4.33 -14.90 12.64
CA VAL A 35 -2.93 -14.59 12.31
C VAL A 35 -2.01 -14.79 13.51
N VAL A 36 -2.48 -14.45 14.71
CA VAL A 36 -1.78 -14.72 15.98
C VAL A 36 -2.79 -15.14 17.05
N PRO A 37 -2.46 -16.10 17.93
CA PRO A 37 -3.39 -16.59 18.95
C PRO A 37 -3.64 -15.58 20.08
N CYS A 38 -2.65 -14.72 20.38
CA CYS A 38 -2.70 -13.70 21.42
C CYS A 38 -1.72 -12.55 21.12
N LEU A 39 -1.87 -11.46 21.87
CA LEU A 39 -1.04 -10.25 21.81
C LEU A 39 -0.69 -9.79 23.22
N ASP A 40 0.47 -9.16 23.38
CA ASP A 40 0.93 -8.58 24.64
C ASP A 40 1.21 -7.08 24.44
N LEU A 41 0.15 -6.29 24.17
CA LEU A 41 0.16 -4.89 23.68
C LEU A 41 0.73 -3.85 24.68
N LYS A 42 1.96 -4.08 25.14
CA LYS A 42 2.70 -3.26 26.10
C LYS A 42 3.50 -2.12 25.45
N VAL A 43 3.89 -2.27 24.19
CA VAL A 43 4.75 -1.32 23.49
C VAL A 43 3.91 -0.43 22.57
N LYS A 44 4.07 0.89 22.68
CA LYS A 44 3.43 1.83 21.75
C LYS A 44 4.22 1.85 20.44
N ALA A 45 3.55 1.52 19.34
CA ALA A 45 4.12 1.63 18.00
C ALA A 45 3.18 2.43 17.10
N ARG A 46 3.77 3.24 16.20
CA ARG A 46 3.05 4.03 15.19
C ARG A 46 3.59 3.66 13.83
N PHE A 47 2.71 3.42 12.86
CA PHE A 47 3.07 3.04 11.51
C PHE A 47 2.56 4.09 10.52
N ALA A 48 3.21 4.25 9.37
CA ALA A 48 2.79 5.17 8.32
C ALA A 48 3.19 4.65 6.94
N LEU A 49 2.38 5.01 5.94
CA LEU A 49 2.69 4.84 4.52
C LEU A 49 2.51 6.21 3.84
N ALA A 50 3.47 6.61 3.01
CA ALA A 50 3.51 7.93 2.37
C ALA A 50 3.38 9.10 3.37
N GLY A 51 3.95 8.97 4.58
CA GLY A 51 3.83 9.96 5.66
C GLY A 51 2.44 10.03 6.32
N ARG A 52 1.47 9.21 5.91
CA ARG A 52 0.12 9.14 6.51
C ARG A 52 0.08 8.04 7.57
N PRO A 53 -0.16 8.37 8.86
CA PRO A 53 -0.28 7.39 9.93
C PRO A 53 -1.33 6.33 9.60
N ILE A 54 -1.05 5.06 9.90
CA ILE A 54 -1.97 3.93 9.75
C ILE A 54 -2.86 3.86 10.98
N VAL A 55 -4.17 3.94 10.78
CA VAL A 55 -5.20 3.67 11.77
C VAL A 55 -5.55 2.18 11.69
N CYS A 56 -5.56 1.50 12.82
CA CYS A 56 -5.86 0.06 12.84
C CYS A 56 -7.26 -0.20 12.26
N GLY A 57 -7.37 -1.18 11.36
CA GLY A 57 -8.62 -1.57 10.73
C GLY A 57 -9.12 -0.67 9.61
N GLU A 58 -8.41 0.39 9.23
CA GLU A 58 -8.83 1.24 8.11
C GLU A 58 -8.71 0.51 6.76
N GLN A 59 -9.57 0.88 5.80
CA GLN A 59 -9.37 0.56 4.39
C GLN A 59 -8.55 1.67 3.73
N ARG A 60 -7.50 1.29 2.99
CA ARG A 60 -6.64 2.21 2.23
C ARG A 60 -6.81 2.02 0.73
N ALA A 61 -6.81 3.13 0.00
CA ALA A 61 -6.69 3.12 -1.45
C ALA A 61 -5.29 2.65 -1.88
N LEU A 62 -5.23 1.84 -2.91
CA LEU A 62 -4.05 1.08 -3.33
C LEU A 62 -2.84 1.97 -3.62
N GLN A 63 -3.05 3.17 -4.19
CA GLN A 63 -1.98 4.13 -4.50
C GLN A 63 -1.35 4.74 -3.25
N HIS A 64 -2.12 4.95 -2.17
CA HIS A 64 -1.59 5.47 -0.90
C HIS A 64 -0.74 4.44 -0.14
N SER A 65 -0.88 3.16 -0.49
CA SER A 65 -0.13 2.04 0.11
C SER A 65 1.14 1.65 -0.66
N GLN A 66 1.48 2.34 -1.76
CA GLN A 66 2.66 2.04 -2.59
C GLN A 66 3.99 2.57 -2.02
N ALA A 67 3.95 3.56 -1.13
CA ALA A 67 5.16 4.10 -0.51
C ALA A 67 5.76 3.13 0.52
N GLY A 68 7.05 3.29 0.82
CA GLY A 68 7.74 2.48 1.84
C GLY A 68 7.10 2.60 3.23
N LEU A 69 7.03 1.47 3.94
CA LEU A 69 6.60 1.42 5.34
C LEU A 69 7.55 2.24 6.24
N GLN A 70 6.95 3.12 7.02
CA GLN A 70 7.60 3.89 8.08
C GLN A 70 7.00 3.45 9.41
N PHE A 71 7.79 3.41 10.48
CA PHE A 71 7.28 3.08 11.82
C PHE A 71 8.11 3.72 12.92
N VAL A 72 7.53 3.97 14.08
CA VAL A 72 8.27 4.37 15.29
C VAL A 72 7.83 3.45 16.43
N ILE A 73 8.80 2.86 17.11
CA ILE A 73 8.58 2.01 18.29
C ILE A 73 9.01 2.83 19.51
N ASP A 74 8.04 3.22 20.32
CA ASP A 74 8.23 4.02 21.52
C ASP A 74 8.45 3.05 22.72
N PRO A 75 9.68 2.96 23.27
CA PRO A 75 10.03 1.94 24.26
C PRO A 75 9.35 2.15 25.63
N GLU A 76 9.19 1.07 26.39
CA GLU A 76 8.73 1.09 27.79
C GLU A 76 9.77 1.76 28.72
N GLY A 77 9.78 3.09 28.74
CA GLY A 77 10.54 3.91 29.68
C GLY A 77 12.05 3.62 29.70
N ALA A 78 12.64 3.67 30.90
CA ALA A 78 14.08 3.51 31.09
C ALA A 78 14.61 2.10 30.74
N SER A 79 13.75 1.08 30.79
CA SER A 79 14.08 -0.33 30.50
C SER A 79 14.25 -0.61 29.00
N GLY A 80 13.90 0.32 28.11
CA GLY A 80 14.03 0.15 26.66
C GLY A 80 15.44 0.34 26.10
N LYS A 81 16.42 0.78 26.90
CA LYS A 81 17.79 1.03 26.41
C LYS A 81 18.46 -0.27 25.97
N GLY A 82 18.78 -0.36 24.68
CA GLY A 82 19.38 -1.55 24.08
C GLY A 82 18.36 -2.60 23.62
N GLN A 83 17.05 -2.36 23.79
CA GLN A 83 16.04 -3.28 23.29
C GLN A 83 15.97 -3.26 21.77
N MET A 84 15.97 -4.47 21.21
CA MET A 84 15.82 -4.74 19.78
C MET A 84 14.47 -5.38 19.52
N TYR A 85 13.94 -5.10 18.33
CA TYR A 85 12.64 -5.55 17.89
C TYR A 85 12.74 -6.19 16.51
N SER A 86 11.85 -7.16 16.28
CA SER A 86 11.56 -7.68 14.95
C SER A 86 10.26 -7.04 14.47
N VAL A 87 10.22 -6.54 13.24
CA VAL A 87 9.01 -5.99 12.61
C VAL A 87 8.71 -6.82 11.37
N VAL A 88 7.47 -7.28 11.25
CA VAL A 88 7.02 -8.12 10.14
C VAL A 88 5.69 -7.60 9.59
N VAL A 89 5.47 -7.70 8.28
CA VAL A 89 4.17 -7.46 7.65
C VAL A 89 3.77 -8.66 6.80
N VAL A 90 2.58 -9.19 7.06
CA VAL A 90 2.03 -10.39 6.43
C VAL A 90 0.66 -10.09 5.82
N ASP A 91 0.41 -10.63 4.62
CA ASP A 91 -0.90 -10.72 3.98
C ASP A 91 -1.39 -12.17 4.11
N PRO A 92 -2.38 -12.48 4.97
CA PRO A 92 -2.90 -13.83 5.18
C PRO A 92 -4.02 -14.21 4.20
N ASP A 93 -4.55 -13.25 3.43
CA ASP A 93 -5.79 -13.40 2.65
C ASP A 93 -5.52 -13.78 1.18
N VAL A 94 -4.31 -14.23 0.89
CA VAL A 94 -3.85 -14.61 -0.44
C VAL A 94 -4.54 -15.89 -0.90
N PRO A 95 -5.21 -15.89 -2.07
CA PRO A 95 -5.98 -17.05 -2.52
C PRO A 95 -5.09 -18.26 -2.85
N LEU A 96 -5.64 -19.45 -2.57
CA LEU A 96 -5.29 -20.75 -3.16
C LEU A 96 -3.79 -21.06 -3.34
N GLY A 97 -3.20 -21.77 -2.36
CA GLY A 97 -1.96 -22.50 -2.59
C GLY A 97 -0.68 -21.65 -2.70
N LEU A 98 -0.76 -20.35 -2.39
CA LEU A 98 0.41 -19.49 -2.14
C LEU A 98 0.63 -19.19 -0.64
N GLY A 99 -0.39 -19.39 0.20
CA GLY A 99 -0.35 -19.15 1.64
C GLY A 99 -0.11 -17.69 2.01
N PRO A 100 0.12 -17.38 3.30
CA PRO A 100 0.44 -16.03 3.73
C PRO A 100 1.67 -15.50 2.99
N ILE A 101 1.60 -14.24 2.54
CA ILE A 101 2.73 -13.57 1.87
C ILE A 101 3.42 -12.61 2.83
N LEU A 102 4.74 -12.73 2.90
CA LEU A 102 5.61 -11.76 3.56
C LEU A 102 5.76 -10.51 2.68
N HIS A 103 5.32 -9.36 3.20
CA HIS A 103 5.46 -8.04 2.58
C HIS A 103 6.63 -7.23 3.13
N TYR A 104 7.05 -7.49 4.38
CA TYR A 104 8.23 -6.88 4.99
C TYR A 104 8.73 -7.70 6.17
N ALA A 105 10.04 -7.71 6.40
CA ALA A 105 10.63 -8.21 7.63
C ALA A 105 11.93 -7.47 7.93
N ALA A 106 12.13 -7.06 9.18
CA ALA A 106 13.40 -6.55 9.69
C ALA A 106 13.63 -7.05 11.11
N VAL A 107 14.90 -7.26 11.45
CA VAL A 107 15.38 -7.62 12.79
C VAL A 107 16.41 -6.60 13.27
N ASN A 108 16.73 -6.64 14.55
CA ASN A 108 17.63 -5.71 15.24
C ASN A 108 17.18 -4.24 15.15
N VAL A 109 15.87 -4.01 15.00
CA VAL A 109 15.29 -2.66 15.00
C VAL A 109 15.45 -2.07 16.41
N SER A 110 16.25 -1.02 16.55
CA SER A 110 16.44 -0.37 17.84
C SER A 110 15.26 0.54 18.18
N ALA A 111 14.76 0.50 19.42
CA ALA A 111 13.80 1.50 19.89
C ALA A 111 14.49 2.84 20.16
N ARG A 112 14.36 3.79 19.23
CA ARG A 112 14.67 5.19 19.47
C ARG A 112 13.81 6.11 18.61
N GLY A 113 13.09 7.03 19.26
CA GLY A 113 12.23 8.00 18.59
C GLY A 113 13.00 8.89 17.62
N GLY A 114 12.67 8.74 16.34
CA GLY A 114 13.18 9.50 15.21
C GLY A 114 12.36 9.10 13.99
N GLU A 115 12.14 10.01 13.06
CA GLU A 115 11.35 9.75 11.86
C GLU A 115 12.08 8.70 11.01
N LEU A 116 11.57 7.47 11.01
CA LEU A 116 12.11 6.33 10.24
C LEU A 116 11.72 6.45 8.76
N GLY A 117 12.21 7.54 8.15
CA GLY A 117 12.37 7.64 6.71
C GLY A 117 13.48 6.72 6.23
N ALA A 118 13.39 6.32 4.95
CA ALA A 118 14.27 5.33 4.29
C ALA A 118 15.73 5.79 4.06
N SER A 119 16.26 6.66 4.91
CA SER A 119 17.58 7.31 4.80
C SER A 119 18.37 7.36 6.11
N GLY A 120 17.80 6.88 7.24
CA GLY A 120 18.39 7.00 8.58
C GLY A 120 18.75 5.69 9.29
N MET A 121 18.93 4.57 8.56
CA MET A 121 19.14 3.25 9.18
C MET A 121 20.50 3.10 9.88
N GLY A 122 20.54 3.49 11.15
CA GLY A 122 21.44 2.87 12.12
C GLY A 122 20.94 1.48 12.51
N ALA A 123 21.64 0.43 12.06
CA ALA A 123 21.59 -0.95 12.58
C ALA A 123 20.30 -1.80 12.42
N ALA A 124 19.21 -1.32 11.80
CA ALA A 124 18.10 -2.20 11.41
C ALA A 124 18.52 -3.15 10.27
N ALA A 125 18.35 -4.46 10.45
CA ALA A 125 18.77 -5.49 9.50
C ALA A 125 17.55 -6.02 8.73
N VAL A 126 17.28 -5.42 7.56
CA VAL A 126 16.09 -5.71 6.74
C VAL A 126 16.23 -7.07 6.04
N LEU A 127 15.41 -8.03 6.43
CA LEU A 127 15.35 -9.37 5.86
C LEU A 127 14.55 -9.37 4.55
N GLN A 128 13.39 -8.73 4.53
CA GLN A 128 12.53 -8.56 3.34
C GLN A 128 12.21 -7.07 3.20
N GLN A 129 12.58 -6.49 2.06
CA GLN A 129 12.25 -5.10 1.72
C GLN A 129 10.73 -4.95 1.56
N TRP A 130 10.23 -3.74 1.81
CA TRP A 130 8.80 -3.44 1.67
C TRP A 130 8.36 -3.68 0.23
N GLU A 131 7.46 -4.65 0.06
CA GLU A 131 6.74 -4.89 -1.17
C GLU A 131 5.33 -4.34 -1.01
N PRO A 132 4.89 -3.37 -1.83
CA PRO A 132 3.55 -2.82 -1.73
C PRO A 132 2.42 -3.86 -1.83
N PRO A 133 1.23 -3.57 -1.27
CA PRO A 133 0.01 -4.25 -1.60
C PRO A 133 -0.21 -4.30 -3.12
N ALA A 134 -0.55 -5.50 -3.60
CA ALA A 134 -0.96 -5.77 -4.97
C ALA A 134 -2.00 -6.92 -4.98
N PRO A 135 -3.13 -6.80 -4.23
CA PRO A 135 -4.14 -7.84 -4.16
C PRO A 135 -4.70 -8.16 -5.56
N PRO A 136 -4.90 -9.44 -5.92
CA PRO A 136 -5.41 -9.80 -7.24
C PRO A 136 -6.85 -9.32 -7.49
N ALA A 137 -7.21 -9.16 -8.76
CA ALA A 137 -8.59 -8.81 -9.10
C ALA A 137 -9.59 -9.87 -8.60
N ARG A 138 -10.67 -9.42 -7.97
CA ARG A 138 -11.81 -10.25 -7.48
C ARG A 138 -11.50 -11.15 -6.27
N THR A 139 -10.41 -10.94 -5.53
CA THR A 139 -10.17 -11.59 -4.22
C THR A 139 -10.82 -10.85 -3.06
N GLY A 140 -11.06 -9.55 -3.21
CA GLY A 140 -11.67 -8.69 -2.18
C GLY A 140 -10.62 -7.91 -1.40
N LEU A 141 -10.93 -7.62 -0.13
CA LEU A 141 -10.02 -6.95 0.80
C LEU A 141 -9.00 -7.94 1.36
N HIS A 142 -7.72 -7.58 1.27
CA HIS A 142 -6.62 -8.26 1.93
C HIS A 142 -6.15 -7.46 3.15
N ARG A 143 -5.90 -8.13 4.27
CA ARG A 143 -5.38 -7.56 5.52
C ARG A 143 -3.85 -7.50 5.49
N TYR A 144 -3.28 -6.31 5.56
CA TYR A 144 -1.84 -6.10 5.69
C TYR A 144 -1.49 -5.93 7.16
N VAL A 145 -1.14 -7.06 7.79
CA VAL A 145 -0.99 -7.20 9.24
C VAL A 145 0.44 -6.89 9.65
N ILE A 146 0.62 -5.84 10.45
CA ILE A 146 1.91 -5.36 10.95
C ILE A 146 2.07 -5.84 12.39
N LEU A 147 3.10 -6.64 12.66
CA LEU A 147 3.40 -7.19 13.98
C LEU A 147 4.81 -6.77 14.40
N VAL A 148 4.95 -6.42 15.68
CA VAL A 148 6.21 -6.05 16.32
C VAL A 148 6.47 -6.99 17.47
N TYR A 149 7.62 -7.64 17.46
CA TYR A 149 8.06 -8.55 18.52
C TYR A 149 9.27 -7.98 19.25
N ARG A 150 9.35 -8.23 20.55
CA ARG A 150 10.53 -7.92 21.36
C ARG A 150 11.55 -9.04 21.20
N GLN A 151 12.75 -8.74 20.74
CA GLN A 151 13.80 -9.76 20.69
C GLN A 151 14.38 -10.04 22.08
N PRO A 152 14.73 -11.30 22.41
CA PRO A 152 15.45 -11.64 23.64
C PRO A 152 16.92 -11.15 23.62
N GLY A 153 17.46 -10.85 22.42
CA GLY A 153 18.80 -10.32 22.21
C GLY A 153 19.03 -10.02 20.72
N PRO A 154 20.27 -9.68 20.30
CA PRO A 154 20.59 -9.49 18.89
C PRO A 154 20.37 -10.78 18.09
N VAL A 155 19.67 -10.67 16.96
CA VAL A 155 19.39 -11.77 16.03
C VAL A 155 20.47 -11.82 14.96
N ASN A 156 20.94 -13.02 14.61
CA ASN A 156 21.86 -13.21 13.49
C ASN A 156 21.12 -12.96 12.16
N PHE A 157 21.58 -11.96 11.40
CA PHE A 157 20.96 -11.58 10.13
C PHE A 157 20.96 -12.72 9.09
N VAL A 158 22.04 -13.48 8.98
CA VAL A 158 22.17 -14.54 7.95
C VAL A 158 21.22 -15.69 8.26
N GLU A 159 21.18 -16.13 9.52
CA GLU A 159 20.26 -17.16 9.99
C GLU A 159 18.80 -16.74 9.80
N ALA A 160 18.45 -15.53 10.23
CA ALA A 160 17.09 -15.00 10.07
C ALA A 160 16.71 -14.74 8.61
N LYS A 161 17.67 -14.43 7.72
CA LYS A 161 17.42 -14.24 6.29
C LYS A 161 17.22 -15.58 5.56
N LEU A 162 17.88 -16.64 6.01
CA LEU A 162 17.69 -18.01 5.49
C LEU A 162 16.40 -18.66 6.02
N SER A 163 15.83 -18.17 7.13
CA SER A 163 14.59 -18.70 7.70
C SER A 163 13.31 -18.08 7.13
N ILE A 164 13.38 -17.17 6.16
CA ILE A 164 12.20 -16.54 5.54
C ILE A 164 12.00 -16.93 4.07
N THR A 165 10.76 -17.25 3.71
CA THR A 165 10.27 -17.31 2.32
C THR A 165 9.23 -16.22 2.10
N LYS A 166 9.12 -15.69 0.87
CA LYS A 166 8.10 -14.67 0.57
C LYS A 166 6.69 -15.27 0.57
N PHE A 167 6.52 -16.39 -0.13
CA PHE A 167 5.27 -17.14 -0.21
C PHE A 167 5.31 -18.28 0.81
N MET A 168 4.14 -18.77 1.23
CA MET A 168 4.00 -19.73 2.32
C MET A 168 4.78 -19.29 3.56
N PHE A 169 4.68 -18.01 3.91
CA PHE A 169 5.40 -17.49 5.07
C PHE A 169 4.78 -18.02 6.36
N ASP A 170 5.47 -18.94 7.02
CA ASP A 170 5.09 -19.47 8.32
C ASP A 170 5.59 -18.54 9.44
N LEU A 171 4.66 -17.73 9.96
CA LEU A 171 4.93 -16.79 11.04
C LEU A 171 5.24 -17.51 12.37
N GLU A 172 4.62 -18.67 12.64
CA GLU A 172 4.84 -19.43 13.87
C GLU A 172 6.22 -20.10 13.85
N GLU A 173 6.59 -20.73 12.73
CA GLU A 173 7.92 -21.32 12.58
C GLU A 173 9.03 -20.25 12.66
N TRP A 174 8.82 -19.08 12.05
CA TRP A 174 9.79 -17.98 12.09
C TRP A 174 9.95 -17.36 13.48
N THR A 175 8.84 -17.07 14.17
CA THR A 175 8.86 -16.53 15.54
C THR A 175 9.40 -17.54 16.54
N GLY A 176 9.10 -18.83 16.37
CA GLY A 176 9.65 -19.93 17.15
C GLY A 176 11.17 -20.08 17.01
N LYS A 177 11.68 -20.09 15.77
CA LYS A 177 13.14 -20.11 15.47
C LYS A 177 13.87 -18.95 16.15
N LEU A 178 13.32 -17.74 16.07
CA LEU A 178 13.91 -16.53 16.64
C LEU A 178 13.58 -16.29 18.13
N ARG A 179 12.78 -17.17 18.75
CA ARG A 179 12.34 -17.11 20.16
C ARG A 179 11.71 -15.76 20.54
N LEU A 180 10.82 -15.27 19.67
CA LEU A 180 10.24 -13.93 19.77
C LEU A 180 9.07 -13.83 20.76
N GLY A 181 8.40 -14.93 21.07
CA GLY A 181 7.19 -14.93 21.90
C GLY A 181 6.03 -14.18 21.23
N ASP A 182 5.15 -13.60 22.04
CA ASP A 182 3.97 -12.87 21.55
C ASP A 182 4.33 -11.49 20.94
N PRO A 183 3.53 -10.95 20.00
CA PRO A 183 3.73 -9.61 19.50
C PRO A 183 3.42 -8.57 20.58
N VAL A 184 4.34 -7.62 20.77
CA VAL A 184 4.27 -6.56 21.79
C VAL A 184 3.61 -5.27 21.29
N ALA A 185 3.44 -5.15 19.97
CA ALA A 185 2.59 -4.15 19.32
C ALA A 185 2.07 -4.72 17.99
N ALA A 186 0.89 -4.29 17.57
CA ALA A 186 0.27 -4.68 16.31
C ALA A 186 -0.50 -3.52 15.68
N SER A 187 -0.72 -3.59 14.37
CA SER A 187 -1.72 -2.82 13.63
C SER A 187 -2.02 -3.55 12.31
N TYR A 188 -3.11 -3.20 11.64
CA TYR A 188 -3.35 -3.65 10.27
C TYR A 188 -4.16 -2.61 9.51
N PHE A 189 -4.10 -2.68 8.18
CA PHE A 189 -5.01 -1.98 7.29
C PHE A 189 -5.48 -2.97 6.20
N THR A 190 -6.53 -2.61 5.47
CA THR A 190 -6.99 -3.41 4.33
C THR A 190 -6.79 -2.66 3.01
N CYS A 191 -6.45 -3.40 1.95
CA CYS A 191 -6.51 -2.91 0.56
C CYS A 191 -7.22 -3.93 -0.31
N GLU A 192 -7.89 -3.48 -1.36
CA GLU A 192 -8.43 -4.33 -2.42
C GLU A 192 -7.83 -3.97 -3.79
N TYR A 193 -8.16 -4.75 -4.81
CA TYR A 193 -7.72 -4.49 -6.18
C TYR A 193 -8.40 -3.24 -6.75
N GLU A 194 -7.61 -2.29 -7.25
CA GLU A 194 -8.09 -1.11 -7.96
C GLU A 194 -7.76 -1.17 -9.47
N PRO A 195 -8.77 -1.13 -10.36
CA PRO A 195 -8.55 -1.07 -11.81
C PRO A 195 -7.69 0.11 -12.22
N GLY A 196 -6.67 -0.15 -13.05
CA GLY A 196 -5.76 0.89 -13.55
C GLY A 196 -4.48 1.07 -12.72
N CYS A 197 -4.36 0.46 -11.54
CA CYS A 197 -3.13 0.46 -10.74
C CYS A 197 -2.05 -0.52 -11.28
N HIS A 198 -1.67 -0.38 -12.56
CA HIS A 198 -0.69 -1.26 -13.22
C HIS A 198 0.75 -0.72 -13.21
N ALA A 199 1.01 0.47 -12.65
CA ALA A 199 2.26 1.19 -12.86
C ALA A 199 3.48 0.72 -12.02
N SER A 200 3.29 -0.05 -10.94
CA SER A 200 4.38 -0.51 -10.05
C SER A 200 4.72 -2.00 -10.17
N CYS A 201 3.87 -2.83 -10.79
CA CYS A 201 3.97 -4.29 -10.75
C CYS A 201 4.94 -4.93 -11.78
N LEU A 202 5.96 -4.18 -12.24
CA LEU A 202 6.90 -4.64 -13.30
C LEU A 202 8.08 -5.49 -12.81
N LEU A 203 8.12 -5.88 -11.52
CA LEU A 203 9.24 -6.64 -10.93
C LEU A 203 8.92 -8.08 -10.49
N SER A 204 7.67 -8.56 -10.64
CA SER A 204 7.33 -9.98 -10.46
C SER A 204 6.53 -10.52 -11.66
N ALA A 205 7.24 -11.12 -12.62
CA ALA A 205 6.70 -11.59 -13.90
C ALA A 205 5.69 -12.76 -13.82
N LEU A 206 5.19 -13.09 -12.63
CA LEU A 206 4.28 -14.20 -12.36
C LEU A 206 2.80 -13.77 -12.23
N CYS A 207 2.49 -12.51 -11.89
CA CYS A 207 1.09 -12.07 -11.74
C CYS A 207 0.35 -11.78 -13.06
N CYS A 208 1.06 -11.39 -14.13
CA CYS A 208 0.41 -10.97 -15.38
C CYS A 208 -0.27 -12.11 -16.17
N ALA A 209 0.05 -13.38 -15.89
CA ALA A 209 -0.41 -14.52 -16.69
C ALA A 209 -1.95 -14.74 -16.64
N PHE A 210 -2.64 -14.30 -15.58
CA PHE A 210 -4.08 -14.51 -15.41
C PHE A 210 -4.96 -13.30 -15.78
N CYS A 211 -4.41 -12.09 -15.86
CA CYS A 211 -5.20 -10.87 -16.10
C CYS A 211 -5.49 -10.57 -17.58
N CYS A 212 -4.80 -11.23 -18.52
CA CYS A 212 -4.90 -10.92 -19.95
C CYS A 212 -5.93 -11.74 -20.76
N TRP A 213 -6.78 -12.55 -20.11
CA TRP A 213 -7.63 -13.55 -20.83
C TRP A 213 -9.15 -13.35 -20.77
N THR A 214 -9.67 -12.23 -20.26
CA THR A 214 -11.14 -12.00 -20.16
C THR A 214 -11.64 -10.58 -20.47
N THR A 215 -10.98 -9.83 -21.37
CA THR A 215 -11.61 -8.66 -22.03
C THR A 215 -12.03 -9.00 -23.47
N PRO A 216 -13.28 -9.43 -23.71
CA PRO A 216 -13.88 -9.44 -25.05
C PRO A 216 -14.47 -8.06 -25.40
N SER A 217 -14.59 -7.80 -26.71
CA SER A 217 -15.18 -6.58 -27.33
C SER A 217 -14.26 -5.35 -27.43
N ARG A 218 -14.21 -4.60 -28.54
CA ARG A 218 -15.03 -4.71 -29.77
C ARG A 218 -14.34 -4.07 -30.98
N ASP A 219 -14.70 -4.54 -32.17
CA ASP A 219 -14.13 -4.11 -33.46
C ASP A 219 -14.28 -2.61 -33.73
N PHE A 220 -13.17 -1.94 -34.07
CA PHE A 220 -13.18 -0.56 -34.51
C PHE A 220 -13.40 -0.46 -36.03
N HIS A 221 -14.62 -0.73 -36.50
CA HIS A 221 -15.01 -0.48 -37.89
C HIS A 221 -16.17 0.51 -38.02
N ARG A 222 -15.80 1.75 -38.42
CA ARG A 222 -16.56 2.70 -39.25
C ARG A 222 -18.05 2.90 -38.91
N ARG A 223 -18.36 4.08 -38.35
CA ARG A 223 -19.48 4.95 -38.80
C ARG A 223 -19.31 6.38 -38.26
N ALA A 224 -19.00 7.32 -39.14
CA ALA A 224 -19.25 8.74 -38.91
C ALA A 224 -20.40 9.16 -39.84
N ARG A 225 -21.48 9.70 -39.25
CA ARG A 225 -22.56 10.36 -39.99
C ARG A 225 -23.21 11.44 -39.13
N GLU A 226 -23.24 12.64 -39.69
CA GLU A 226 -24.37 13.58 -39.67
C GLU A 226 -24.89 14.15 -38.33
N SER A 227 -24.38 15.35 -38.01
CA SER A 227 -25.19 16.51 -37.62
C SER A 227 -24.44 17.79 -38.04
N GLY A 228 -25.06 18.92 -38.39
CA GLY A 228 -26.48 19.21 -38.64
C GLY A 228 -26.63 20.21 -39.80
N GLY A 229 -27.86 20.46 -40.25
CA GLY A 229 -28.13 21.30 -41.42
C GLY A 229 -28.16 22.81 -41.14
N ASN A 230 -27.94 23.61 -42.19
CA ASN A 230 -28.44 24.99 -42.27
C ASN A 230 -28.93 25.27 -43.70
N THR A 231 -29.99 26.06 -43.83
CA THR A 231 -30.78 26.21 -45.05
C THR A 231 -30.52 27.53 -45.77
N GLY A 232 -30.33 27.46 -47.10
CA GLY A 232 -30.86 28.43 -48.07
C GLY A 232 -30.18 29.80 -48.17
N ALA A 233 -29.56 30.05 -49.34
CA ALA A 233 -29.78 31.25 -50.16
C ALA A 233 -28.94 31.17 -51.46
N ALA A 234 -29.56 31.44 -52.61
CA ALA A 234 -28.86 31.67 -53.87
C ALA A 234 -29.18 33.08 -54.39
N PRO A 235 -28.19 33.78 -54.96
CA PRO A 235 -28.42 34.82 -55.96
C PRO A 235 -27.62 34.54 -57.27
N PRO A 236 -27.82 35.31 -58.37
CA PRO A 236 -27.91 34.69 -59.71
C PRO A 236 -26.77 35.02 -60.70
N ARG A 237 -26.82 34.34 -61.86
CA ARG A 237 -25.98 34.60 -63.04
C ARG A 237 -26.18 36.01 -63.62
N ALA A 238 -25.09 36.68 -63.97
CA ALA A 238 -25.05 37.81 -64.90
C ALA A 238 -24.40 37.39 -66.26
N ARG A 239 -24.56 38.21 -67.31
CA ARG A 239 -24.29 37.86 -68.72
C ARG A 239 -23.48 38.96 -69.46
N ARG A 240 -22.58 38.51 -70.35
CA ARG A 240 -22.11 39.13 -71.63
C ARG A 240 -21.15 40.35 -71.65
N GLY A 241 -20.30 40.32 -72.70
CA GLY A 241 -19.43 41.40 -73.22
C GLY A 241 -17.95 41.17 -72.91
N GLY A 242 -16.98 41.22 -73.84
CA GLY A 242 -16.97 41.39 -75.31
C GLY A 242 -15.57 41.09 -75.88
N ALA A 243 -15.44 40.92 -77.21
CA ALA A 243 -14.18 40.68 -77.95
C ALA A 243 -13.52 42.04 -78.36
N PRO A 244 -12.44 42.13 -79.18
CA PRO A 244 -11.58 41.12 -79.84
C PRO A 244 -10.08 41.32 -79.44
N ASP A 245 -9.01 40.81 -80.08
CA ASP A 245 -8.76 40.17 -81.38
C ASP A 245 -7.63 39.10 -81.19
N GLU A 246 -6.79 38.59 -82.12
CA GLU A 246 -6.47 38.97 -83.51
C GLU A 246 -6.18 37.72 -84.40
N SER A 247 -5.11 37.72 -85.22
CA SER A 247 -4.85 36.78 -86.32
C SER A 247 -3.60 35.90 -86.21
N VAL A 248 -3.26 35.24 -87.33
CA VAL A 248 -2.16 34.27 -87.61
C VAL A 248 -2.55 32.80 -87.27
N HIS A 249 -2.41 31.78 -88.13
CA HIS A 249 -1.80 31.66 -89.48
C HIS A 249 -2.65 30.79 -90.43
N MET A 250 -2.49 30.97 -91.76
CA MET A 250 -2.84 30.01 -92.84
C MET A 250 -1.75 28.91 -92.98
N ALA A 251 -1.93 27.77 -93.64
CA ALA A 251 -2.77 27.46 -94.81
C ALA A 251 -3.41 26.06 -94.78
#